data_AF-G5BKJ2-F1
#
_entry.id   AF-G5BKJ2-F1
#
_cell.length_a   1.000
_cell.length_b   1.000
_cell.length_c   1.000
_cell.angle_alpha   90.00
_cell.angle_beta   90.00
_cell.angle_gamma   90.00
#
_symmetry.space_group_name_H-M   'P 1'
#
loop_
_entity.id
_entity.type
_entity.pdbx_description
1 polymer ?
#
loop_
_entity_poly.entity_id
_entity_poly.type
_entity_poly.pdbx_seq_one_letter_code
_entity_poly.pdbx_strand_id
1 'polypeptide(L)'
;GFSLTCYECASHNQNCTVPIVCAPDIDACLYAKAGQRVYQQCWRYADCNSQTIMNRLRENQVLYRCCQKDLCNTGLQKDDGTAPLSGKTMLLVTPFLAAVWNL
;
A
#
# COMPACT_ATOMS: atom_id res chain seq x y z
N GLY A 1 12.01 -17.51 7.87
CA GLY A 1 11.25 -16.60 7.01
C GLY A 1 9.99 -16.22 7.75
N PHE A 2 9.67 -14.94 7.82
CA PHE A 2 8.40 -14.48 8.39
C PHE A 2 7.33 -14.60 7.31
N SER A 3 6.23 -15.29 7.62
CA SER A 3 5.08 -15.37 6.72
C SER A 3 4.18 -14.17 6.97
N LEU A 4 3.88 -13.39 5.93
CA LEU A 4 2.97 -12.26 6.02
C LEU A 4 1.52 -12.76 6.09
N THR A 5 0.71 -12.17 6.96
CA THR A 5 -0.74 -12.46 7.02
C THR A 5 -1.52 -11.28 6.43
N CYS A 6 -2.46 -11.53 5.52
CA CYS A 6 -3.29 -10.50 4.89
C CYS A 6 -4.76 -10.83 5.00
N TYR A 7 -5.64 -9.86 4.77
CA TYR A 7 -7.04 -10.17 4.48
C TYR A 7 -7.20 -10.66 3.05
N GLU A 8 -7.91 -11.77 2.83
CA GLU A 8 -8.18 -12.33 1.51
C GLU A 8 -9.61 -12.86 1.35
N CYS A 9 -10.25 -12.50 0.24
CA CYS A 9 -11.70 -12.57 0.10
C CYS A 9 -12.09 -13.11 -1.28
N ALA A 10 -12.85 -14.20 -1.29
CA ALA A 10 -13.34 -14.80 -2.54
C ALA A 10 -14.44 -13.95 -3.23
N SER A 11 -15.15 -13.11 -2.47
CA SER A 11 -16.19 -12.21 -2.98
C SER A 11 -15.78 -10.74 -2.81
N HIS A 12 -16.18 -9.89 -3.77
CA HIS A 12 -15.87 -8.46 -3.81
C HIS A 12 -16.66 -7.61 -2.80
N ASN A 13 -16.85 -8.14 -1.58
CA ASN A 13 -17.65 -7.53 -0.54
C ASN A 13 -16.81 -6.53 0.28
N GLN A 14 -17.41 -5.40 0.65
CA GLN A 14 -16.70 -4.29 1.32
C GLN A 14 -16.27 -4.60 2.76
N ASN A 15 -16.85 -5.62 3.40
CA ASN A 15 -16.67 -5.92 4.83
C ASN A 15 -15.90 -7.22 5.07
N CYS A 16 -15.03 -7.61 4.13
CA CYS A 16 -14.29 -8.84 4.29
C CYS A 16 -13.14 -8.70 5.30
N THR A 17 -13.09 -9.64 6.24
CA THR A 17 -12.15 -9.66 7.37
C THR A 17 -11.51 -11.04 7.56
N VAL A 18 -11.39 -11.85 6.49
CA VAL A 18 -10.84 -13.20 6.56
C VAL A 18 -9.31 -13.15 6.51
N PRO A 19 -8.59 -13.45 7.60
CA PRO A 19 -7.13 -13.46 7.60
C PRO A 19 -6.61 -14.75 6.95
N ILE A 20 -5.58 -14.63 6.10
CA ILE A 20 -4.85 -15.74 5.51
C ILE A 20 -3.35 -15.53 5.63
N VAL A 21 -2.63 -16.61 5.88
CA VAL A 21 -1.15 -16.62 5.82
C VAL A 21 -0.75 -16.73 4.36
N CYS A 22 -0.05 -15.71 3.85
CA CYS A 22 0.41 -15.69 2.48
C CYS A 22 1.52 -16.71 2.22
N ALA A 23 1.62 -17.14 0.96
CA ALA A 23 2.71 -18.02 0.53
C ALA A 23 4.09 -17.33 0.72
N PRO A 24 5.18 -18.10 0.87
CA PRO A 24 6.49 -17.55 1.24
C PRO A 24 7.06 -16.49 0.28
N ASP A 25 6.67 -16.49 -0.98
CA ASP A 25 7.10 -15.57 -2.03
C ASP A 25 6.19 -14.34 -2.19
N ILE A 26 5.17 -14.22 -1.33
CA ILE A 26 4.23 -13.11 -1.29
C ILE A 26 4.61 -12.20 -0.12
N ASP A 27 5.09 -11.01 -0.47
CA ASP A 27 5.69 -10.07 0.47
C ASP A 27 4.85 -8.79 0.67
N ALA A 28 3.60 -8.77 0.21
CA ALA A 28 2.68 -7.64 0.42
C ALA A 28 1.20 -8.06 0.60
N CYS A 29 0.42 -7.19 1.22
CA CYS A 29 -1.03 -7.22 1.19
C CYS A 29 -1.55 -6.13 0.25
N LEU A 30 -2.50 -6.46 -0.62
CA LEU A 30 -3.19 -5.51 -1.49
C LEU A 30 -4.54 -5.10 -0.87
N TYR A 31 -4.84 -3.79 -0.92
CA TYR A 31 -6.20 -3.27 -0.91
C TYR A 31 -6.42 -2.53 -2.23
N ALA A 32 -7.42 -2.92 -3.02
CA ALA A 32 -7.81 -2.21 -4.23
C ALA A 32 -9.32 -2.00 -4.30
N LYS A 33 -9.74 -0.89 -4.91
CA LYS A 33 -11.13 -0.50 -5.09
C LYS A 33 -11.39 -0.13 -6.54
N ALA A 34 -12.37 -0.80 -7.16
CA ALA A 34 -12.88 -0.51 -8.50
C ALA A 34 -14.38 -0.23 -8.41
N GLY A 35 -14.76 1.05 -8.40
CA GLY A 35 -16.13 1.46 -8.13
C GLY A 35 -16.60 0.98 -6.75
N GLN A 36 -17.58 0.07 -6.72
CA GLN A 36 -18.11 -0.53 -5.48
C GLN A 36 -17.40 -1.82 -5.07
N ARG A 37 -16.57 -2.40 -5.96
CA ARG A 37 -15.85 -3.65 -5.71
C ARG A 37 -14.60 -3.38 -4.89
N VAL A 38 -14.38 -4.19 -3.88
CA VAL A 38 -13.19 -4.17 -3.03
C VAL A 38 -12.44 -5.49 -3.20
N TYR A 39 -11.13 -5.38 -3.30
CA TYR A 39 -10.19 -6.47 -3.46
C TYR A 39 -9.19 -6.41 -2.32
N GLN A 40 -9.17 -7.47 -1.52
CA GLN A 40 -8.20 -7.69 -0.45
C GLN A 40 -7.58 -9.06 -0.72
N GLN A 41 -6.26 -9.13 -0.86
CA GLN A 41 -5.56 -10.37 -1.14
C GLN A 41 -4.07 -10.28 -0.83
N CYS A 42 -3.44 -11.43 -0.63
CA CYS A 42 -2.01 -11.62 -0.71
C CYS A 42 -1.47 -11.14 -2.07
N TRP A 43 -0.38 -10.39 -2.08
CA TRP A 43 0.21 -9.80 -3.28
C TRP A 43 1.74 -9.75 -3.26
N ARG A 44 2.37 -9.62 -4.43
CA ARG A 44 3.80 -9.33 -4.51
C ARG A 44 4.02 -7.83 -4.57
N TYR A 45 4.91 -7.30 -3.75
CA TYR A 45 5.21 -5.88 -3.73
C TYR A 45 5.75 -5.38 -5.08
N ALA A 46 6.54 -6.21 -5.78
CA ALA A 46 7.01 -5.93 -7.14
C ALA A 46 5.88 -5.75 -8.16
N ASP A 47 4.72 -6.38 -7.93
CA ASP A 47 3.52 -6.26 -8.76
C ASP A 47 2.59 -5.13 -8.29
N CYS A 48 3.03 -4.27 -7.35
CA CYS A 48 2.23 -3.18 -6.80
C CYS A 48 2.23 -1.93 -7.70
N ASN A 49 1.74 -2.08 -8.94
CA ASN A 49 1.58 -0.98 -9.88
C ASN A 49 0.22 -1.04 -10.58
N SER A 50 -0.29 0.12 -11.00
CA SER A 50 -1.62 0.26 -11.59
C SER A 50 -1.85 -0.69 -12.76
N GLN A 51 -0.92 -0.76 -13.71
CA GLN A 51 -1.05 -1.60 -14.92
C GLN A 51 -1.18 -3.08 -14.57
N THR A 52 -0.33 -3.58 -13.67
CA THR A 52 -0.35 -5.01 -13.27
C THR A 52 -1.62 -5.35 -12.49
N ILE A 53 -2.04 -4.47 -11.58
CA ILE A 53 -3.24 -4.67 -10.78
C ILE A 53 -4.49 -4.65 -11.67
N MET A 54 -4.63 -3.66 -12.57
CA MET A 54 -5.74 -3.59 -13.52
C MET A 54 -5.83 -4.84 -14.39
N ASN A 55 -4.70 -5.29 -14.94
CA ASN A 55 -4.67 -6.48 -15.79
C ASN A 55 -5.04 -7.76 -15.04
N ARG A 56 -4.53 -7.96 -13.81
CA ARG A 56 -4.82 -9.15 -13.01
C ARG A 56 -6.23 -9.17 -12.44
N LEU A 57 -6.74 -8.01 -12.01
CA LEU A 57 -8.11 -7.87 -11.51
C LEU A 57 -9.15 -7.77 -12.62
N ARG A 58 -8.73 -7.58 -13.88
CA ARG A 58 -9.58 -7.31 -15.04
C ARG A 58 -10.49 -6.10 -14.83
N GLU A 59 -9.91 -5.04 -14.27
CA GLU A 59 -10.59 -3.78 -14.00
C GLU A 59 -9.96 -2.66 -14.83
N ASN A 60 -10.79 -1.77 -15.38
CA ASN A 60 -10.30 -0.66 -16.23
C ASN A 60 -9.73 0.51 -15.42
N GLN A 61 -10.05 0.60 -14.14
CA GLN A 61 -9.58 1.63 -13.23
C GLN A 61 -9.57 1.08 -11.79
N VAL A 62 -8.49 1.36 -11.06
CA VAL A 62 -8.34 0.94 -9.66
C VAL A 62 -7.68 2.03 -8.83
N LEU A 63 -8.20 2.25 -7.63
CA LEU A 63 -7.44 2.87 -6.55
C LEU A 63 -6.84 1.74 -5.73
N TYR A 64 -5.55 1.82 -5.40
CA TYR A 64 -4.88 0.72 -4.71
C TYR A 64 -3.86 1.19 -3.68
N ARG A 65 -3.55 0.30 -2.73
CA ARG A 65 -2.47 0.41 -1.76
C ARG A 65 -1.90 -0.97 -1.50
N CYS A 66 -0.57 -1.08 -1.45
CA CYS A 66 0.10 -2.26 -0.91
C CYS A 66 0.86 -1.91 0.37
N CYS A 67 1.04 -2.90 1.24
CA CYS A 67 1.75 -2.76 2.50
C CYS A 67 2.34 -4.11 2.93
N GLN A 68 3.36 -4.11 3.79
CA GLN A 68 4.13 -5.31 4.15
C GLN A 68 4.08 -5.60 5.66
N LYS A 69 2.91 -5.38 6.27
CA LYS A 69 2.64 -5.65 7.69
C LYS A 69 1.40 -6.52 7.81
N ASP A 70 1.35 -7.39 8.82
CA ASP A 70 0.18 -8.25 9.02
C ASP A 70 -1.12 -7.45 9.05
N LEU A 71 -2.11 -7.95 8.31
CA LEU A 71 -3.49 -7.46 8.23
C LEU A 71 -3.59 -5.97 7.88
N CYS A 72 -2.60 -5.42 7.17
CA CYS A 72 -2.51 -3.99 6.90
C CYS A 72 -3.45 -3.51 5.78
N ASN A 73 -4.10 -4.40 5.03
CA ASN A 73 -4.96 -4.09 3.88
C ASN A 73 -6.43 -3.87 4.27
N THR A 74 -6.68 -2.97 5.22
CA THR A 74 -8.04 -2.64 5.72
C THR A 74 -8.77 -1.53 4.96
N GLY A 75 -8.11 -0.87 4.00
CA GLY A 75 -8.65 0.31 3.34
C GLY A 75 -7.64 1.05 2.46
N LEU A 76 -8.12 2.00 1.67
CA LEU A 76 -7.25 3.09 1.21
C LEU A 76 -6.92 3.95 2.44
N GLN A 77 -5.64 4.26 2.67
CA GLN A 77 -5.30 5.25 3.69
C GLN A 77 -5.91 6.58 3.25
N LYS A 78 -6.57 7.28 4.16
CA LYS A 78 -6.89 8.69 3.95
C LYS A 78 -5.56 9.41 4.06
N ASP A 79 -5.21 10.18 3.04
CA ASP A 79 -4.01 11.00 3.08
C ASP A 79 -4.14 11.98 4.25
N ASP A 80 -3.41 11.76 5.34
CA ASP A 80 -3.24 12.74 6.42
C ASP A 80 -2.29 13.87 5.98
N GLY A 81 -2.37 14.30 4.71
CA GLY A 81 -1.48 15.29 4.10
C GLY A 81 -0.04 14.81 3.90
N THR A 82 0.28 13.55 4.18
CA THR A 82 1.60 12.95 3.92
C THR A 82 1.49 12.08 2.68
N ALA A 83 1.90 12.64 1.53
CA ALA A 83 1.92 11.94 0.25
C ALA A 83 2.62 10.56 0.38
N PRO A 84 2.10 9.51 -0.29
CA PRO A 84 2.81 8.23 -0.33
C PRO A 84 4.15 8.46 -1.01
N LEU A 85 5.23 8.22 -0.26
CA LEU A 85 6.62 8.26 -0.73
C LEU A 85 6.83 7.18 -1.78
N SER A 86 6.37 7.45 -3.00
CA SER A 86 6.93 6.88 -4.21
C SER A 86 8.35 7.44 -4.32
N GLY A 87 9.32 6.62 -3.89
CA GLY A 87 10.73 6.67 -4.27
C GLY A 87 11.39 8.05 -4.38
N LYS A 88 12.23 8.37 -3.38
CA LYS A 88 13.32 9.37 -3.42
C LYS A 88 12.90 10.83 -3.60
N THR A 89 12.67 11.52 -2.48
CA THR A 89 13.26 12.86 -2.28
C THR A 89 13.61 13.05 -0.81
N MET A 90 14.87 12.78 -0.45
CA MET A 90 15.42 13.28 0.81
C MET A 90 15.65 14.78 0.62
N LEU A 91 14.68 15.60 1.01
CA LEU A 91 14.90 17.04 1.13
C LEU A 91 15.81 17.27 2.34
N LEU A 92 17.12 17.34 2.07
CA LEU A 92 18.10 17.86 3.01
C LEU A 92 17.79 19.34 3.24
N VAL A 93 17.00 19.62 4.28
CA VAL A 93 16.91 20.98 4.83
C VAL A 93 18.22 21.23 5.57
N THR A 94 19.20 21.82 4.88
CA THR A 94 20.41 22.34 5.52
C THR A 94 20.06 23.61 6.30
N PRO A 95 20.19 23.64 7.63
CA PRO A 95 20.06 24.88 8.37
C PRO A 95 21.31 25.74 8.10
N PHE A 96 21.14 26.91 7.50
CA PHE A 96 22.17 27.94 7.50
C PHE A 96 22.26 28.51 8.92
N LEU A 97 23.30 28.13 9.66
CA LEU A 97 23.68 28.84 10.87
C LEU A 97 24.34 30.15 10.45
N ALA A 98 23.59 31.24 10.48
CA ALA A 98 24.19 32.58 10.48
C ALA A 98 24.61 32.91 11.91
N ALA A 99 25.92 33.03 12.12
CA ALA A 99 26.49 33.45 13.39
C ALA A 99 26.04 34.87 13.73
N VAL A 100 25.51 35.06 14.95
CA VAL A 100 25.24 36.37 15.52
C VAL A 100 26.58 37.02 15.85
N TRP A 101 26.97 38.06 15.12
CA TRP A 101 28.05 38.93 15.54
C TRP A 101 27.44 40.11 16.31
N ASN A 102 27.81 40.21 17.59
CA ASN A 102 27.46 41.33 18.46
C ASN A 102 28.27 42.56 18.05
N LEU A 103 27.60 43.72 17.96
CA LEU A 103 28.19 45.06 18.12
C LEU A 103 27.17 45.94 18.85
#